data_AF-A0A328HI83-F1
#
_entry.id   AF-A0A328HI83-F1
#
_cell.length_a   1.000
_cell.length_b   1.000
_cell.length_c   1.000
_cell.angle_alpha   90.00
_cell.angle_beta   90.00
_cell.angle_gamma   90.00
#
_symmetry.space_group_name_H-M   'P 1'
#
loop_
_entity.id
_entity.type
_entity.pdbx_description
1 polymer ?
#
loop_
_entity_poly.entity_id
_entity_poly.type
_entity_poly.pdbx_seq_one_letter_code
_entity_poly.pdbx_strand_id
1 'polypeptide(L)'
;MTTGIPSALIALLEDEPTPQESFPWIRQPWLEQMHDRPEVLAILGQLPDRVDRQTIREAAMSELTSGRVLSAFVPAMVWGWGTTSGRGALRTRWILTETVDRSVPPASLPVLPSVSDRLEDAVQSARQAGAEEAYRLLNNEGAIKHFGRSYFTKWLYFVSAQESPDDPKAAPILDDKIAGWLANEASVLLDKKTASYAKYLDLLACWGQPYGRSRVQVEKAIFKLATGRG
;
A
#
# COMPACT_ATOMS: atom_id res chain seq x y z
N MET A 1 -19.39 10.93 19.35
CA MET A 1 -20.39 9.95 18.90
C MET A 1 -19.67 8.94 18.02
N THR A 2 -19.50 7.70 18.49
CA THR A 2 -18.98 6.59 17.69
C THR A 2 -20.04 6.18 16.68
N THR A 3 -19.76 6.31 15.39
CA THR A 3 -20.62 5.75 14.33
C THR A 3 -20.71 4.24 14.55
N GLY A 4 -21.94 3.71 14.57
CA GLY A 4 -22.17 2.27 14.71
C GLY A 4 -21.51 1.48 13.59
N ILE A 5 -21.10 0.25 13.87
CA ILE A 5 -20.50 -0.66 12.88
C ILE A 5 -21.61 -1.08 11.91
N PRO A 6 -21.45 -0.90 10.59
CA PRO A 6 -22.45 -1.36 9.62
C PRO A 6 -22.67 -2.88 9.72
N SER A 7 -23.92 -3.35 9.67
CA SER A 7 -24.26 -4.77 9.90
C SER A 7 -23.55 -5.73 8.96
N ALA A 8 -23.33 -5.34 7.70
CA ALA A 8 -22.59 -6.15 6.73
C ALA A 8 -21.11 -6.33 7.13
N LEU A 9 -20.52 -5.35 7.82
CA LEU A 9 -19.18 -5.46 8.36
C LEU A 9 -19.17 -6.34 9.61
N ILE A 10 -20.16 -6.23 10.50
CA ILE A 10 -20.30 -7.11 11.68
C ILE A 10 -20.22 -8.59 11.27
N ALA A 11 -21.01 -8.99 10.28
CA ALA A 11 -21.01 -10.38 9.80
C ALA A 11 -19.62 -10.89 9.39
N LEU A 12 -18.82 -10.06 8.70
CA LEU A 12 -17.45 -10.42 8.32
C LEU A 12 -16.45 -10.40 9.49
N LEU A 13 -16.71 -9.61 10.53
CA LEU A 13 -15.83 -9.54 11.71
C LEU A 13 -16.12 -10.69 12.70
N GLU A 14 -17.32 -11.27 12.68
CA GLU A 14 -17.69 -12.46 13.43
C GLU A 14 -17.05 -13.74 12.84
N ASP A 15 -16.98 -13.83 11.51
CA ASP A 15 -16.37 -14.97 10.79
C ASP A 15 -14.84 -15.00 10.93
N GLU A 16 -14.23 -16.19 10.86
CA GLU A 16 -12.77 -16.34 10.88
C GLU A 16 -12.07 -15.46 9.83
N PRO A 17 -10.98 -14.76 10.18
CA PRO A 17 -10.31 -13.88 9.24
C PRO A 17 -9.70 -14.68 8.08
N THR A 18 -10.11 -14.35 6.86
CA THR A 18 -9.55 -14.99 5.67
C THR A 18 -8.26 -14.30 5.23
N PRO A 19 -7.23 -15.06 4.82
CA PRO A 19 -6.11 -14.53 4.06
C PRO A 19 -6.60 -13.86 2.76
N GLN A 20 -5.83 -12.92 2.24
CA GLN A 20 -6.10 -12.36 0.91
C GLN A 20 -5.85 -13.44 -0.15
N GLU A 21 -6.71 -13.51 -1.16
CA GLU A 21 -6.49 -14.36 -2.33
C GLU A 21 -5.33 -13.84 -3.20
N SER A 22 -4.44 -14.75 -3.61
CA SER A 22 -3.39 -14.42 -4.58
C SER A 22 -3.98 -14.08 -5.94
N PHE A 23 -3.34 -13.17 -6.67
CA PHE A 23 -3.76 -12.77 -8.02
C PHE A 23 -2.56 -12.73 -8.98
N PRO A 24 -2.79 -12.95 -10.28
CA PRO A 24 -1.71 -12.90 -11.27
C PRO A 24 -1.26 -11.47 -11.52
N TRP A 25 -0.04 -11.29 -12.03
CA TRP A 25 0.47 -10.01 -12.49
C TRP A 25 1.19 -10.16 -13.84
N ILE A 26 1.30 -9.07 -14.59
CA ILE A 26 1.89 -9.09 -15.93
C ILE A 26 3.32 -8.59 -15.84
N ARG A 27 4.30 -9.49 -15.95
CA ARG A 27 5.73 -9.22 -15.69
C ARG A 27 6.38 -8.26 -16.68
N GLN A 28 6.14 -8.45 -17.98
CA GLN A 28 6.89 -7.81 -19.05
C GLN A 28 6.96 -6.26 -18.95
N PRO A 29 5.85 -5.53 -18.72
CA PRO A 29 5.91 -4.07 -18.60
C PRO A 29 6.78 -3.58 -17.43
N TRP A 30 6.88 -4.34 -16.35
CA TRP A 30 7.74 -3.97 -15.21
C TRP A 30 9.21 -4.11 -15.57
N LEU A 31 9.57 -5.18 -16.28
CA LEU A 31 10.95 -5.37 -16.76
C LEU A 31 11.38 -4.25 -17.72
N GLU A 32 10.48 -3.83 -18.62
CA GLU A 32 10.75 -2.73 -19.56
C GLU A 32 10.94 -1.38 -18.85
N GLN A 33 10.07 -1.06 -17.90
CA GLN A 33 10.13 0.20 -17.16
C GLN A 33 11.27 0.26 -16.13
N MET A 34 11.82 -0.89 -15.72
CA MET A 34 12.89 -0.99 -14.73
C MET A 34 14.21 -1.53 -15.33
N HIS A 35 14.37 -1.49 -16.66
CA HIS A 35 15.51 -2.08 -17.35
C HIS A 35 16.88 -1.53 -16.90
N ASP A 36 16.93 -0.29 -16.40
CA ASP A 36 18.12 0.38 -15.89
C ASP A 36 18.38 0.10 -14.39
N ARG A 37 17.67 -0.86 -13.78
CA ARG A 37 17.73 -1.18 -12.34
C ARG A 37 17.97 -2.68 -12.13
N PRO A 38 19.22 -3.18 -12.23
CA PRO A 38 19.51 -4.62 -12.15
C PRO A 38 19.03 -5.26 -10.84
N GLU A 39 19.13 -4.56 -9.70
CA GLU A 39 18.64 -5.06 -8.42
C GLU A 39 17.12 -5.21 -8.38
N VAL A 40 16.39 -4.27 -8.97
CA VAL A 40 14.93 -4.33 -9.11
C VAL A 40 14.53 -5.46 -10.06
N LEU A 41 15.26 -5.64 -11.17
CA LEU A 41 15.02 -6.76 -12.09
C LEU A 41 15.24 -8.11 -11.43
N ALA A 42 16.25 -8.23 -10.56
CA ALA A 42 16.55 -9.46 -9.83
C ALA A 42 15.38 -9.88 -8.92
N ILE A 43 14.86 -8.97 -8.09
CA ILE A 43 13.70 -9.29 -7.23
C ILE A 43 12.43 -9.52 -8.05
N LEU A 44 12.20 -8.73 -9.11
CA LEU A 44 11.08 -8.96 -10.02
C LEU A 44 11.16 -10.33 -10.69
N GLY A 45 12.35 -10.86 -10.97
CA GLY A 45 12.56 -12.21 -11.50
C GLY A 45 12.25 -13.33 -10.50
N GLN A 46 12.34 -13.06 -9.20
CA GLN A 46 12.10 -14.02 -8.13
C GLN A 46 10.62 -14.08 -7.70
N LEU A 47 9.84 -13.03 -7.98
CA LEU A 47 8.41 -13.05 -7.65
C LEU A 47 7.68 -14.18 -8.41
N PRO A 48 6.80 -14.94 -7.73
CA PRO A 48 5.95 -15.93 -8.37
C PRO A 48 4.94 -15.27 -9.32
N ASP A 49 4.33 -16.06 -10.21
CA ASP A 49 3.35 -15.54 -11.18
C ASP A 49 2.05 -15.05 -10.54
N ARG A 50 1.79 -15.47 -9.30
CA ARG A 50 0.68 -15.00 -8.46
C ARG A 50 1.23 -14.45 -7.17
N VAL A 51 0.78 -13.27 -6.79
CA VAL A 51 1.24 -12.58 -5.59
C VAL A 51 0.07 -12.27 -4.66
N ASP A 52 0.34 -12.20 -3.37
CA ASP A 52 -0.57 -11.79 -2.31
C ASP A 52 0.18 -10.88 -1.30
N ARG A 53 -0.50 -10.47 -0.22
CA ARG A 53 0.12 -9.68 0.84
C ARG A 53 1.32 -10.38 1.49
N GLN A 54 1.29 -11.70 1.70
CA GLN A 54 2.38 -12.43 2.36
C GLN A 54 3.64 -12.43 1.49
N THR A 55 3.49 -12.85 0.24
CA THR A 55 4.59 -12.94 -0.74
C THR A 55 5.31 -11.60 -0.89
N ILE A 56 4.54 -10.51 -1.02
CA ILE A 56 5.10 -9.18 -1.25
C ILE A 56 5.68 -8.58 0.03
N ARG A 57 5.09 -8.87 1.19
CA ARG A 57 5.68 -8.53 2.49
C ARG A 57 7.05 -9.19 2.65
N GLU A 58 7.16 -10.49 2.41
CA GLU A 58 8.44 -11.21 2.53
C GLU A 58 9.50 -10.65 1.58
N ALA A 59 9.14 -10.43 0.31
CA ALA A 59 10.03 -9.82 -0.68
C ALA A 59 10.48 -8.42 -0.24
N ALA A 60 9.55 -7.54 0.15
CA ALA A 60 9.87 -6.18 0.59
C ALA A 60 10.75 -6.18 1.85
N MET A 61 10.47 -7.05 2.83
CA MET A 61 11.27 -7.17 4.05
C MET A 61 12.70 -7.63 3.78
N SER A 62 12.90 -8.63 2.91
CA SER A 62 14.23 -9.10 2.51
C SER A 62 15.07 -7.98 1.88
N GLU A 63 14.46 -7.21 0.98
CA GLU A 63 15.14 -6.11 0.29
C GLU A 63 15.43 -4.93 1.24
N LEU A 64 14.49 -4.59 2.14
CA LEU A 64 14.70 -3.54 3.15
C LEU A 64 15.81 -3.90 4.14
N THR A 65 15.90 -5.16 4.58
CA THR A 65 17.01 -5.63 5.44
C THR A 65 18.36 -5.49 4.75
N SER A 66 18.36 -5.56 3.41
CA SER A 66 19.57 -5.38 2.60
C SER A 66 19.84 -3.92 2.20
N GLY A 67 19.05 -2.95 2.70
CA GLY A 67 19.18 -1.53 2.35
C GLY A 67 18.73 -1.19 0.92
N ARG A 68 17.98 -2.06 0.24
CA ARG A 68 17.55 -1.87 -1.15
C ARG A 68 16.09 -1.38 -1.23
N VAL A 69 15.85 -0.12 -0.87
CA VAL A 69 14.48 0.43 -0.77
C VAL A 69 13.71 0.38 -2.09
N LEU A 70 14.35 0.64 -3.23
CA LEU A 70 13.66 0.60 -4.53
C LEU A 70 13.27 -0.83 -4.92
N SER A 71 14.12 -1.81 -4.58
CA SER A 71 13.83 -3.23 -4.76
C SER A 71 12.71 -3.73 -3.84
N ALA A 72 12.48 -3.08 -2.70
CA ALA A 72 11.30 -3.32 -1.87
C ALA A 72 10.04 -2.60 -2.38
N PHE A 73 10.20 -1.37 -2.85
CA PHE A 73 9.12 -0.50 -3.30
C PHE A 73 8.42 -1.03 -4.56
N VAL A 74 9.19 -1.51 -5.54
CA VAL A 74 8.63 -1.95 -6.82
C VAL A 74 7.70 -3.17 -6.67
N PRO A 75 8.04 -4.25 -5.92
CA PRO A 75 7.11 -5.32 -5.57
C PRO A 75 5.82 -4.82 -4.88
N ALA A 76 5.93 -3.87 -3.94
CA ALA A 76 4.76 -3.27 -3.30
C ALA A 76 3.83 -2.59 -4.33
N MET A 77 4.40 -1.97 -5.38
CA MET A 77 3.63 -1.40 -6.48
C MET A 77 3.08 -2.46 -7.44
N VAL A 78 3.80 -3.56 -7.69
CA VAL A 78 3.26 -4.72 -8.45
C VAL A 78 1.96 -5.19 -7.80
N TRP A 79 1.96 -5.36 -6.48
CA TRP A 79 0.77 -5.70 -5.73
C TRP A 79 -0.31 -4.61 -5.83
N GLY A 80 0.07 -3.35 -5.61
CA GLY A 80 -0.89 -2.25 -5.52
C GLY A 80 -1.64 -1.93 -6.81
N TRP A 81 -1.02 -2.19 -7.97
CA TRP A 81 -1.63 -1.99 -9.29
C TRP A 81 -2.33 -3.23 -9.85
N GLY A 82 -2.11 -4.40 -9.24
CA GLY A 82 -2.74 -5.66 -9.62
C GLY A 82 -2.53 -6.04 -11.08
N THR A 83 -3.59 -6.56 -11.71
CA THR A 83 -3.61 -7.06 -13.09
C THR A 83 -3.66 -5.97 -14.16
N THR A 84 -3.39 -4.70 -13.83
CA THR A 84 -3.48 -3.63 -14.82
C THR A 84 -2.38 -3.78 -15.88
N SER A 85 -2.78 -4.03 -17.14
CA SER A 85 -1.88 -4.22 -18.28
C SER A 85 -0.95 -3.02 -18.52
N GLY A 86 0.24 -3.07 -17.92
CA GLY A 86 1.32 -2.08 -18.06
C GLY A 86 1.14 -0.73 -17.38
N ARG A 87 -0.10 -0.33 -17.06
CA ARG A 87 -0.37 0.97 -16.40
C ARG A 87 0.36 1.12 -15.06
N GLY A 88 0.43 0.04 -14.27
CA GLY A 88 1.13 0.06 -12.99
C GLY A 88 2.64 0.31 -13.11
N ALA A 89 3.29 -0.38 -14.05
CA ALA A 89 4.71 -0.20 -14.31
C ALA A 89 5.03 1.24 -14.76
N LEU A 90 4.24 1.77 -15.71
CA LEU A 90 4.38 3.15 -16.21
C LEU A 90 4.19 4.18 -15.09
N ARG A 91 3.15 4.03 -14.27
CA ARG A 91 2.86 4.94 -13.14
C ARG A 91 3.95 4.88 -12.08
N THR A 92 4.48 3.69 -11.82
CA THR A 92 5.61 3.49 -10.90
C THR A 92 6.85 4.19 -11.44
N ARG A 93 7.12 4.11 -12.74
CA ARG A 93 8.22 4.88 -13.35
C ARG A 93 8.04 6.38 -13.15
N TRP A 94 6.84 6.92 -13.36
CA TRP A 94 6.57 8.35 -13.10
C TRP A 94 6.77 8.75 -11.63
N ILE A 95 6.53 7.86 -10.67
CA ILE A 95 6.85 8.11 -9.26
C ILE A 95 8.37 8.20 -9.08
N LEU A 96 9.11 7.24 -9.65
CA LEU A 96 10.58 7.17 -9.53
C LEU A 96 11.32 8.32 -10.24
N THR A 97 10.72 8.88 -11.28
CA THR A 97 11.31 9.99 -12.07
C THR A 97 10.68 11.34 -11.76
N GLU A 98 9.60 11.37 -10.96
CA GLU A 98 8.77 12.54 -10.65
C GLU A 98 8.35 13.39 -11.87
N THR A 99 8.12 12.74 -13.01
CA THR A 99 7.73 13.40 -14.26
C THR A 99 6.78 12.55 -15.08
N VAL A 100 5.90 13.23 -15.81
CA VAL A 100 4.95 12.67 -16.79
C VAL A 100 5.20 13.22 -18.19
N ASP A 101 6.40 13.75 -18.44
CA ASP A 101 6.77 14.28 -19.76
C ASP A 101 6.54 13.22 -20.83
N ARG A 102 5.59 13.51 -21.72
CA ARG A 102 5.16 12.58 -22.78
C ARG A 102 6.04 12.67 -24.02
N SER A 103 6.96 13.64 -24.07
CA SER A 103 7.90 13.80 -25.17
C SER A 103 9.09 12.84 -25.08
N VAL A 104 9.33 12.26 -23.89
CA VAL A 104 10.42 11.32 -23.64
C VAL A 104 9.84 10.00 -23.11
N PRO A 105 10.30 8.83 -23.59
CA PRO A 105 9.92 7.55 -23.00
C PRO A 105 10.25 7.53 -21.50
N PRO A 106 9.30 7.26 -20.58
CA PRO A 106 9.57 7.32 -19.14
C PRO A 106 10.69 6.38 -18.67
N ALA A 107 10.85 5.24 -19.35
CA ALA A 107 11.92 4.28 -19.08
C ALA A 107 13.32 4.87 -19.32
N SER A 108 13.48 5.88 -20.19
CA SER A 108 14.80 6.48 -20.46
C SER A 108 15.17 7.61 -19.49
N LEU A 109 14.26 8.02 -18.61
CA LEU A 109 14.50 9.08 -17.63
C LEU A 109 15.19 8.49 -16.39
N PRO A 110 16.23 9.13 -15.84
CA PRO A 110 16.92 8.61 -14.67
C PRO A 110 15.99 8.64 -13.44
N VAL A 111 16.00 7.56 -12.65
CA VAL A 111 15.38 7.55 -11.32
C VAL A 111 16.08 8.58 -10.43
N LEU A 112 15.30 9.39 -9.72
CA LEU A 112 15.82 10.45 -8.87
C LEU A 112 16.28 9.86 -7.51
N PRO A 113 17.53 10.09 -7.07
CA PRO A 113 18.00 9.62 -5.76
C PRO A 113 17.12 10.10 -4.61
N SER A 114 16.62 11.33 -4.67
CA SER A 114 15.73 11.91 -3.66
C SER A 114 14.40 11.17 -3.49
N VAL A 115 13.99 10.35 -4.45
CA VAL A 115 12.82 9.46 -4.31
C VAL A 115 13.17 8.27 -3.41
N SER A 116 14.38 7.71 -3.55
CA SER A 116 14.90 6.66 -2.67
C SER A 116 14.95 7.14 -1.22
N ASP A 117 15.55 8.32 -1.00
CA ASP A 117 15.70 8.92 0.34
C ASP A 117 14.33 9.11 1.02
N ARG A 118 13.33 9.70 0.33
CA ARG A 118 11.98 9.90 0.89
C ARG A 118 11.23 8.58 1.15
N LEU A 119 11.48 7.53 0.36
CA LEU A 119 10.91 6.21 0.61
C LEU A 119 11.55 5.57 1.85
N GLU A 120 12.85 5.75 2.06
CA GLU A 120 13.56 5.31 3.27
C GLU A 120 13.09 6.06 4.52
N ASP A 121 12.92 7.38 4.43
CA ASP A 121 12.36 8.19 5.51
C ASP A 121 10.96 7.67 5.92
N ALA A 122 10.14 7.30 4.94
CA ALA A 122 8.84 6.69 5.20
C ALA A 122 8.92 5.31 5.86
N VAL A 123 9.92 4.49 5.51
CA VAL A 123 10.19 3.21 6.19
C VAL A 123 10.52 3.47 7.67
N GLN A 124 11.44 4.39 7.94
CA GLN A 124 11.86 4.71 9.31
C GLN A 124 10.69 5.28 10.11
N SER A 125 9.97 6.24 9.55
CA SER A 125 8.80 6.85 10.19
C SER A 125 7.73 5.80 10.52
N ALA A 126 7.40 4.91 9.57
CA ALA A 126 6.37 3.89 9.79
C ALA A 126 6.75 2.88 10.88
N ARG A 127 8.04 2.54 11.00
CA ARG A 127 8.52 1.57 11.98
C ARG A 127 8.78 2.15 13.37
N GLN A 128 9.15 3.43 13.45
CA GLN A 128 9.58 4.07 14.70
C GLN A 128 8.48 4.95 15.30
N ALA A 129 7.80 5.75 14.46
CA ALA A 129 6.78 6.72 14.89
C ALA A 129 5.35 6.23 14.61
N GLY A 130 5.19 5.26 13.71
CA GLY A 130 3.91 4.62 13.40
C GLY A 130 3.20 5.17 12.18
N ALA A 131 2.04 4.58 11.88
CA ALA A 131 1.31 4.79 10.63
C ALA A 131 0.86 6.25 10.41
N GLU A 132 0.39 6.93 11.45
CA GLU A 132 -0.08 8.32 11.34
C GLU A 132 1.05 9.27 10.93
N GLU A 133 2.21 9.16 11.57
CA GLU A 133 3.35 10.02 11.29
C GLU A 133 3.94 9.73 9.91
N ALA A 134 4.00 8.45 9.51
CA ALA A 134 4.46 8.08 8.18
C ALA A 134 3.50 8.56 7.07
N TYR A 135 2.19 8.56 7.35
CA TYR A 135 1.20 9.19 6.48
C TYR A 135 1.44 10.70 6.41
N ARG A 136 1.63 11.36 7.56
CA ARG A 136 1.90 12.81 7.62
C ARG A 136 3.12 13.17 6.78
N LEU A 137 4.21 12.43 6.92
CA LEU A 137 5.45 12.62 6.17
C LEU A 137 5.20 12.57 4.66
N LEU A 138 4.64 11.45 4.15
CA LEU A 138 4.41 11.26 2.71
C LEU A 138 3.31 12.17 2.14
N ASN A 139 2.46 12.74 2.97
CA ASN A 139 1.45 13.71 2.56
C ASN A 139 1.97 15.16 2.55
N ASN A 140 3.15 15.43 3.12
CA ASN A 140 3.71 16.77 3.28
C ASN A 140 5.19 16.83 2.84
N GLU A 141 6.13 16.92 3.77
CA GLU A 141 7.55 17.16 3.48
C GLU A 141 8.25 16.01 2.75
N GLY A 142 7.77 14.78 2.92
CA GLY A 142 8.22 13.59 2.20
C GLY A 142 7.41 13.30 0.93
N ALA A 143 6.55 14.22 0.48
CA ALA A 143 5.68 13.97 -0.66
C ALA A 143 6.48 13.67 -1.94
N ILE A 144 6.05 12.63 -2.67
CA ILE A 144 6.63 12.23 -3.95
C ILE A 144 5.60 12.47 -5.05
N LYS A 145 6.00 13.14 -6.14
CA LYS A 145 5.07 13.44 -7.25
C LYS A 145 4.49 12.15 -7.83
N HIS A 146 3.21 12.22 -8.18
CA HIS A 146 2.43 11.11 -8.74
C HIS A 146 2.18 9.93 -7.78
N PHE A 147 2.70 9.98 -6.56
CA PHE A 147 2.50 8.95 -5.54
C PHE A 147 1.31 9.29 -4.64
N GLY A 148 0.10 9.11 -5.17
CA GLY A 148 -1.12 9.46 -4.45
C GLY A 148 -1.41 8.58 -3.22
N ARG A 149 -2.26 9.08 -2.31
CA ARG A 149 -2.71 8.43 -1.06
C ARG A 149 -2.98 6.94 -1.18
N SER A 150 -3.76 6.54 -2.19
CA SER A 150 -4.15 5.15 -2.40
C SER A 150 -2.97 4.20 -2.63
N TYR A 151 -1.83 4.71 -3.11
CA TYR A 151 -0.63 3.90 -3.36
C TYR A 151 0.40 4.07 -2.27
N PHE A 152 0.58 5.28 -1.73
CA PHE A 152 1.54 5.44 -0.64
C PHE A 152 1.09 4.73 0.63
N THR A 153 -0.22 4.64 0.92
CA THR A 153 -0.70 3.82 2.05
C THR A 153 -0.46 2.32 1.83
N LYS A 154 -0.37 1.85 0.58
CA LYS A 154 0.05 0.46 0.28
C LYS A 154 1.53 0.26 0.55
N TRP A 155 2.36 1.25 0.21
CA TRP A 155 3.76 1.24 0.60
C TRP A 155 3.92 1.23 2.13
N LEU A 156 3.22 2.13 2.83
CA LEU A 156 3.24 2.20 4.30
C LEU A 156 2.83 0.86 4.93
N TYR A 157 1.81 0.18 4.38
CA TYR A 157 1.43 -1.17 4.81
C TYR A 157 2.60 -2.15 4.76
N PHE A 158 3.25 -2.30 3.59
CA PHE A 158 4.32 -3.29 3.43
C PHE A 158 5.57 -3.01 4.26
N VAL A 159 5.88 -1.75 4.54
CA VAL A 159 7.06 -1.39 5.35
C VAL A 159 6.83 -1.52 6.86
N SER A 160 5.56 -1.50 7.29
CA SER A 160 5.16 -1.57 8.71
C SER A 160 4.64 -2.93 9.14
N ALA A 161 4.20 -3.79 8.22
CA ALA A 161 3.81 -5.18 8.49
C ALA A 161 5.04 -6.07 8.76
N GLN A 162 5.61 -5.97 9.95
CA GLN A 162 6.90 -6.60 10.27
C GLN A 162 6.77 -8.06 10.69
N GLU A 163 5.69 -8.46 11.34
CA GLU A 163 5.56 -9.82 11.91
C GLU A 163 4.67 -10.74 11.04
N SER A 164 3.56 -10.21 10.51
CA SER A 164 2.63 -10.97 9.67
C SER A 164 1.82 -10.05 8.74
N PRO A 165 1.05 -10.56 7.77
CA PRO A 165 0.18 -9.75 6.92
C PRO A 165 -0.91 -9.00 7.70
N ASP A 166 -1.32 -9.51 8.85
CA ASP A 166 -2.37 -8.94 9.69
C ASP A 166 -1.79 -8.25 10.95
N ASP A 167 -0.48 -7.95 10.94
CA ASP A 167 0.27 -7.31 12.03
C ASP A 167 -0.50 -6.11 12.61
N PRO A 168 -0.77 -6.08 13.94
CA PRO A 168 -1.54 -5.00 14.56
C PRO A 168 -0.88 -3.62 14.47
N LYS A 169 0.43 -3.56 14.20
CA LYS A 169 1.17 -2.31 14.00
C LYS A 169 1.23 -1.87 12.54
N ALA A 170 0.80 -2.71 11.59
CA ALA A 170 0.82 -2.35 10.19
C ALA A 170 -0.14 -1.18 9.88
N ALA A 171 0.30 -0.28 9.02
CA ALA A 171 -0.48 0.83 8.53
C ALA A 171 -1.61 0.30 7.62
N PRO A 172 -2.89 0.44 8.00
CA PRO A 172 -4.01 0.02 7.15
C PRO A 172 -4.07 0.90 5.89
N ILE A 173 -4.43 0.27 4.78
CA ILE A 173 -4.49 0.91 3.47
C ILE A 173 -5.73 1.80 3.39
N LEU A 174 -5.58 3.04 2.91
CA LEU A 174 -6.71 3.94 2.64
C LEU A 174 -6.75 4.30 1.16
N ASP A 175 -7.50 3.53 0.38
CA ASP A 175 -7.77 3.81 -1.02
C ASP A 175 -9.19 4.35 -1.26
N ASP A 176 -9.48 4.70 -2.51
CA ASP A 176 -10.74 5.33 -2.88
C ASP A 176 -11.94 4.37 -2.75
N LYS A 177 -11.72 3.05 -2.76
CA LYS A 177 -12.79 2.06 -2.55
C LYS A 177 -13.17 2.00 -1.08
N ILE A 178 -12.18 1.97 -0.20
CA ILE A 178 -12.40 2.02 1.26
C ILE A 178 -13.04 3.36 1.65
N ALA A 179 -12.48 4.48 1.17
CA ALA A 179 -13.03 5.81 1.46
C ALA A 179 -14.48 5.96 0.95
N GLY A 180 -14.77 5.46 -0.25
CA GLY A 180 -16.13 5.47 -0.81
C GLY A 180 -17.10 4.61 0.00
N TRP A 181 -16.69 3.41 0.42
CA TRP A 181 -17.52 2.55 1.25
C TRP A 181 -17.82 3.18 2.62
N LEU A 182 -16.81 3.74 3.28
CA LEU A 182 -16.99 4.43 4.56
C LEU A 182 -17.94 5.64 4.47
N ALA A 183 -17.87 6.39 3.36
CA ALA A 183 -18.80 7.49 3.12
C ALA A 183 -20.24 7.00 2.96
N ASN A 184 -20.45 5.94 2.19
CA ASN A 184 -21.79 5.44 1.85
C ASN A 184 -22.44 4.65 3.00
N GLU A 185 -21.69 3.75 3.63
CA GLU A 185 -22.25 2.79 4.59
C GLU A 185 -22.15 3.26 6.05
N ALA A 186 -21.23 4.16 6.35
CA ALA A 186 -20.97 4.62 7.71
C ALA A 186 -21.06 6.15 7.87
N SER A 187 -21.37 6.90 6.82
CA SER A 187 -21.39 8.37 6.83
C SER A 187 -20.06 8.98 7.30
N VAL A 188 -18.94 8.27 7.08
CA VAL A 188 -17.59 8.72 7.44
C VAL A 188 -16.90 9.29 6.21
N LEU A 189 -16.85 10.61 6.13
CA LEU A 189 -16.09 11.32 5.10
C LEU A 189 -14.62 11.46 5.52
N LEU A 190 -13.71 11.01 4.65
CA LEU A 190 -12.25 11.09 4.85
C LEU A 190 -11.60 11.91 3.74
N ASP A 191 -11.02 13.05 4.10
CA ASP A 191 -10.22 13.86 3.18
C ASP A 191 -8.75 13.38 3.13
N LYS A 192 -7.89 14.12 2.43
CA LYS A 192 -6.47 13.75 2.27
C LYS A 192 -5.58 14.16 3.45
N LYS A 193 -6.10 14.88 4.46
CA LYS A 193 -5.31 15.38 5.57
C LYS A 193 -4.94 14.25 6.53
N THR A 194 -3.83 14.41 7.23
CA THR A 194 -3.37 13.48 8.28
C THR A 194 -4.45 13.23 9.34
N ALA A 195 -5.18 14.27 9.75
CA ALA A 195 -6.27 14.12 10.73
C ALA A 195 -7.37 13.16 10.28
N SER A 196 -7.68 13.10 8.98
CA SER A 196 -8.62 12.10 8.44
C SER A 196 -8.05 10.69 8.50
N TYR A 197 -6.75 10.53 8.24
CA TYR A 197 -6.10 9.23 8.39
C TYR A 197 -6.05 8.78 9.86
N ALA A 198 -5.73 9.67 10.80
CA ALA A 198 -5.79 9.39 12.24
C ALA A 198 -7.19 8.91 12.66
N LYS A 199 -8.23 9.65 12.24
CA LYS A 199 -9.64 9.24 12.45
C LYS A 199 -9.94 7.86 11.87
N TYR A 200 -9.39 7.54 10.71
CA TYR A 200 -9.51 6.21 10.10
C TYR A 200 -8.83 5.12 10.94
N LEU A 201 -7.62 5.36 11.46
CA LEU A 201 -6.92 4.43 12.36
C LEU A 201 -7.73 4.14 13.64
N ASP A 202 -8.29 5.18 14.25
CA ASP A 202 -9.11 5.06 15.46
C ASP A 202 -10.42 4.32 15.19
N LEU A 203 -11.05 4.62 14.05
CA LEU A 203 -12.28 3.95 13.62
C LEU A 203 -12.05 2.45 13.47
N LEU A 204 -11.01 2.05 12.74
CA LEU A 204 -10.69 0.63 12.54
C LEU A 204 -10.34 -0.08 13.85
N ALA A 205 -9.61 0.58 14.75
CA ALA A 205 -9.30 0.01 16.06
C ALA A 205 -10.57 -0.19 16.89
N CYS A 206 -11.44 0.83 16.94
CA CYS A 206 -12.70 0.77 17.67
C CYS A 206 -13.63 -0.32 17.12
N TRP A 207 -13.73 -0.46 15.80
CA TRP A 207 -14.56 -1.47 15.17
C TRP A 207 -13.99 -2.89 15.28
N GLY A 208 -12.66 -3.04 15.30
CA GLY A 208 -12.02 -4.35 15.43
C GLY A 208 -11.97 -4.89 16.85
N GLN A 209 -11.89 -4.03 17.86
CA GLN A 209 -11.67 -4.42 19.27
C GLN A 209 -12.70 -5.44 19.80
N PRO A 210 -14.01 -5.30 19.58
CA PRO A 210 -14.99 -6.26 20.08
C PRO A 210 -14.85 -7.67 19.51
N TYR A 211 -14.20 -7.79 18.34
CA TYR A 211 -14.04 -9.05 17.59
C TYR A 211 -12.60 -9.58 17.61
N GLY A 212 -11.72 -8.95 18.40
CA GLY A 212 -10.30 -9.30 18.45
C GLY A 212 -9.55 -9.08 17.12
N ARG A 213 -10.01 -8.12 16.30
CA ARG A 213 -9.45 -7.88 14.96
C ARG A 213 -8.42 -6.75 14.94
N SER A 214 -7.36 -6.93 14.17
CA SER A 214 -6.42 -5.85 13.88
C SER A 214 -7.03 -4.82 12.92
N ARG A 215 -6.45 -3.61 12.87
CA ARG A 215 -6.87 -2.57 11.91
C ARG A 215 -6.82 -3.07 10.47
N VAL A 216 -5.80 -3.88 10.14
CA VAL A 216 -5.64 -4.49 8.81
C VAL A 216 -6.77 -5.46 8.49
N GLN A 217 -7.19 -6.28 9.45
CA GLN A 217 -8.30 -7.21 9.23
C GLN A 217 -9.63 -6.50 8.99
N VAL A 218 -9.89 -5.40 9.73
CA VAL A 218 -11.07 -4.56 9.48
C VAL A 218 -10.97 -3.87 8.11
N GLU A 219 -9.80 -3.37 7.73
CA GLU A 219 -9.54 -2.81 6.40
C GLU A 219 -9.82 -3.81 5.28
N LYS A 220 -9.33 -5.05 5.39
CA LYS A 220 -9.59 -6.14 4.44
C LYS A 220 -11.08 -6.44 4.31
N ALA A 221 -11.80 -6.52 5.44
CA ALA A 221 -13.24 -6.77 5.43
C ALA A 221 -14.00 -5.64 4.71
N ILE A 222 -13.65 -4.37 4.97
CA ILE A 222 -14.22 -3.22 4.27
C ILE A 222 -13.90 -3.29 2.77
N PHE A 223 -12.67 -3.61 2.40
CA PHE A 223 -12.27 -3.74 1.00
C PHE A 223 -13.03 -4.85 0.27
N LYS A 224 -13.29 -5.97 0.94
CA LYS A 224 -14.13 -7.07 0.45
C LYS A 224 -15.56 -6.62 0.20
N LEU A 225 -16.16 -5.88 1.14
CA LEU A 225 -17.49 -5.31 0.94
C LEU A 225 -17.53 -4.27 -0.19
N ALA A 226 -16.48 -3.45 -0.29
CA ALA A 226 -16.41 -2.37 -1.28
C ALA A 226 -16.17 -2.86 -2.72
N THR A 227 -15.58 -4.06 -2.89
CA THR A 227 -15.12 -4.51 -4.22
C THR A 227 -15.54 -5.93 -4.59
N GLY A 228 -16.06 -6.71 -3.65
CA GLY A 228 -16.31 -8.14 -3.83
C GLY A 228 -15.04 -9.00 -3.85
N ARG A 229 -13.86 -8.43 -3.58
CA ARG A 229 -12.56 -9.11 -3.62
C ARG A 229 -11.91 -9.11 -2.23
N GLY A 230 -11.38 -10.24 -1.79
CA GLY A 230 -10.75 -10.42 -0.47
C GLY A 230 -9.29 -10.83 -0.58
#